data_AF-A0AAD7UR39-F1
#
_entry.id   AF-A0AAD7UR39-F1
#
_cell.length_a   1.000
_cell.length_b   1.000
_cell.length_c   1.000
_cell.angle_alpha   90.00
_cell.angle_beta   90.00
_cell.angle_gamma   90.00
#
_symmetry.space_group_name_H-M   'P 1'
#
loop_
_entity.id
_entity.type
_entity.pdbx_description
1 polymer ?
#
loop_
_entity_poly.entity_id
_entity_poly.type
_entity_poly.pdbx_seq_one_letter_code
_entity_poly.pdbx_strand_id
1 'polypeptide(L)'
;MFVIGGIDEDSNRIIVEVDESKFGKRKSHKGHRVEGVWVVGGVERTPERKIFVTTVEDRKKDTLHLILSNYIKEGSEIRTDCWKGYNGLARIPGKRYRHETVNHAKEFKTAAGVHTNTIEGTWNGIKSIIKARHRRAPIMK
;
A
#
# COMPACT_ATOMS: atom_id res chain seq x y z
N MET A 1 -18.54 0.11 -5.25
CA MET A 1 -17.17 -0.18 -4.77
C MET A 1 -16.50 1.15 -4.43
N PHE A 2 -15.91 1.29 -3.24
CA PHE A 2 -15.24 2.53 -2.86
C PHE A 2 -13.92 2.67 -3.62
N VAL A 3 -13.73 3.78 -4.33
CA VAL A 3 -12.55 4.07 -5.16
C VAL A 3 -11.96 5.42 -4.77
N ILE A 4 -10.64 5.53 -4.77
CA ILE A 4 -9.89 6.72 -4.38
C ILE A 4 -9.08 7.28 -5.55
N GLY A 5 -8.52 8.49 -5.38
CA GLY A 5 -7.74 9.18 -6.39
C GLY A 5 -8.60 9.85 -7.46
N GLY A 6 -7.98 10.06 -8.62
CA GLY A 6 -8.57 10.69 -9.80
C GLY A 6 -7.93 12.04 -10.08
N ILE A 7 -8.77 12.95 -10.58
CA ILE A 7 -8.45 14.35 -10.83
C ILE A 7 -9.31 15.20 -9.89
N ASP A 8 -8.74 16.22 -9.28
CA ASP A 8 -9.47 17.17 -8.44
C ASP A 8 -10.16 18.28 -9.24
N GLU A 9 -10.84 19.20 -8.54
CA GLU A 9 -11.62 20.29 -9.15
C GLU A 9 -10.74 21.26 -9.96
N ASP A 10 -9.46 21.38 -9.60
CA ASP A 10 -8.47 22.23 -10.26
C ASP A 10 -7.75 21.50 -11.41
N SER A 11 -8.25 20.34 -11.83
CA SER A 11 -7.65 19.49 -12.86
C SER A 11 -6.27 18.92 -12.50
N ASN A 12 -5.91 18.89 -11.21
CA ASN A 12 -4.67 18.26 -10.76
C ASN A 12 -4.88 16.77 -10.46
N ARG A 13 -3.81 15.99 -10.63
CA ARG A 13 -3.84 14.55 -10.31
C ARG A 13 -3.80 14.36 -8.81
N ILE A 14 -4.79 13.65 -8.27
CA ILE A 14 -4.75 13.21 -6.88
C ILE A 14 -3.66 12.15 -6.75
N ILE A 15 -2.77 12.38 -5.79
CA ILE A 15 -1.68 11.47 -5.47
C ILE A 15 -2.19 10.38 -4.53
N VAL A 16 -1.95 9.12 -4.89
CA VAL A 16 -2.21 7.95 -4.05
C VAL A 16 -0.88 7.26 -3.76
N GLU A 17 -0.47 7.23 -2.50
CA GLU A 17 0.66 6.42 -2.05
C GLU A 17 0.19 4.99 -1.82
N VAL A 18 0.92 4.00 -2.35
CA VAL A 18 0.55 2.57 -2.31
C VAL A 18 1.73 1.75 -1.78
N ASP A 19 1.44 0.81 -0.89
CA ASP A 19 2.42 -0.10 -0.30
C ASP A 19 1.78 -1.43 0.15
N GLU A 20 2.60 -2.46 0.32
CA GLU A 20 2.20 -3.75 0.87
C GLU A 20 2.69 -3.95 2.30
N SER A 21 1.79 -4.44 3.16
CA SER A 21 2.11 -4.80 4.53
C SER A 21 1.77 -6.23 4.85
N LYS A 22 2.70 -6.94 5.52
CA LYS A 22 2.40 -8.25 6.12
C LYS A 22 1.92 -8.09 7.56
N PHE A 23 0.72 -8.58 7.84
CA PHE A 23 0.14 -8.66 9.17
C PHE A 23 0.40 -10.04 9.79
N GLY A 24 0.57 -10.11 11.11
CA GLY A 24 0.83 -11.39 11.79
C GLY A 24 2.23 -11.98 11.58
N LYS A 25 3.23 -11.18 11.15
CA LYS A 25 4.63 -11.61 11.04
C LYS A 25 5.33 -11.59 12.41
N ARG A 26 6.22 -12.56 12.67
CA ARG A 26 7.12 -12.54 13.86
C ARG A 26 7.98 -11.27 13.86
N LYS A 27 8.10 -10.59 15.00
CA LYS A 27 9.13 -9.57 15.20
C LYS A 27 10.46 -10.28 15.47
N SER A 28 11.49 -10.04 14.64
CA SER A 28 12.85 -10.55 14.84
C SER A 28 12.98 -12.09 14.88
N HIS A 29 12.16 -12.83 14.11
CA HIS A 29 12.17 -14.30 14.02
C HIS A 29 11.90 -15.09 15.33
N LYS A 30 11.71 -14.42 16.47
CA LYS A 30 11.44 -15.03 17.78
C LYS A 30 9.94 -15.37 17.96
N GLY A 31 9.64 -16.47 18.66
CA GLY A 31 8.27 -16.89 19.02
C GLY A 31 7.62 -17.93 18.09
N HIS A 32 6.31 -18.18 18.22
CA HIS A 32 5.56 -19.18 17.42
C HIS A 32 5.41 -18.79 15.94
N ARG A 33 5.33 -19.77 15.04
CA ARG A 33 5.16 -19.51 13.60
C ARG A 33 3.71 -19.11 13.38
N VAL A 34 3.51 -17.93 12.82
CA VAL A 34 2.20 -17.46 12.37
C VAL A 34 2.31 -17.25 10.87
N GLU A 35 1.33 -17.80 10.15
CA GLU A 35 1.15 -17.44 8.76
C GLU A 35 0.57 -16.02 8.72
N GLY A 36 1.34 -15.10 8.17
CA GLY A 36 0.94 -13.71 8.08
C GLY A 36 0.16 -13.44 6.81
N VAL A 37 -0.84 -12.58 6.90
CA VAL A 37 -1.68 -12.17 5.77
C VAL A 37 -1.02 -10.99 5.06
N TRP A 38 -0.92 -11.06 3.74
CA TRP A 38 -0.50 -9.92 2.93
C TRP A 38 -1.69 -8.99 2.70
N VAL A 39 -1.42 -7.71 2.86
CA VAL A 39 -2.39 -6.65 2.67
C VAL A 39 -1.76 -5.61 1.74
N VAL A 40 -2.55 -5.13 0.80
CA VAL A 40 -2.21 -4.00 -0.07
C VAL A 40 -3.13 -2.85 0.33
N GLY A 41 -2.59 -1.65 0.35
CA GLY A 41 -3.39 -0.46 0.64
C GLY A 41 -2.88 0.75 -0.10
N GLY A 42 -3.75 1.74 -0.20
CA GLY A 42 -3.41 3.05 -0.72
C GLY A 42 -4.07 4.16 0.07
N VAL A 43 -3.40 5.31 0.14
CA VAL A 43 -3.87 6.52 0.84
C VAL A 43 -3.70 7.73 -0.07
N GLU A 44 -4.74 8.55 -0.15
CA GLU A 44 -4.68 9.84 -0.84
C GLU A 44 -3.79 10.82 -0.06
N ARG A 45 -2.99 11.60 -0.78
CA ARG A 45 -2.32 12.79 -0.23
C ARG A 45 -3.21 14.02 -0.31
N THR A 46 -4.40 13.90 0.27
CA THR A 46 -5.42 14.96 0.39
C THR A 46 -5.72 15.21 1.87
N PRO A 47 -6.38 16.31 2.24
CA PRO A 47 -6.84 16.53 3.60
C PRO A 47 -7.75 15.41 4.14
N GLU A 48 -8.60 14.83 3.28
CA GLU A 48 -9.55 13.77 3.65
C GLU A 48 -8.86 12.43 3.89
N ARG A 49 -7.66 12.22 3.33
CA ARG A 49 -6.85 11.01 3.46
C ARG A 49 -7.66 9.73 3.23
N LYS A 50 -8.45 9.67 2.16
CA LYS A 50 -9.23 8.46 1.85
C LYS A 50 -8.29 7.29 1.65
N ILE A 51 -8.69 6.13 2.17
CA ILE A 51 -7.90 4.90 2.10
C ILE A 51 -8.68 3.76 1.47
N PHE A 52 -7.96 2.85 0.82
CA PHE A 52 -8.42 1.47 0.65
C PHE A 52 -7.40 0.52 1.27
N VAL A 53 -7.88 -0.61 1.77
CA VAL A 53 -7.06 -1.68 2.33
C VAL A 53 -7.71 -2.99 1.94
N THR A 54 -6.95 -3.91 1.34
CA THR A 54 -7.47 -5.21 0.93
C THR A 54 -6.43 -6.32 1.14
N THR A 55 -6.90 -7.51 1.49
CA THR A 55 -6.06 -8.70 1.62
C THR A 55 -5.74 -9.30 0.27
N VAL A 56 -4.53 -9.83 0.11
CA VAL A 56 -4.10 -10.49 -1.12
C VAL A 56 -3.44 -11.83 -0.82
N GLU A 57 -3.67 -12.81 -1.70
CA GLU A 57 -3.01 -14.12 -1.60
C GLU A 57 -1.55 -14.04 -2.05
N ASP A 58 -1.28 -13.25 -3.08
CA ASP A 58 0.06 -12.98 -3.57
C ASP A 58 0.25 -11.51 -3.97
N ARG A 59 1.52 -11.14 -4.20
CA ARG A 59 1.93 -9.79 -4.63
C ARG A 59 2.54 -9.85 -6.02
N LYS A 60 2.02 -10.72 -6.87
CA LYS A 60 2.42 -10.76 -8.27
C LYS A 60 1.94 -9.49 -8.94
N LYS A 61 2.65 -9.12 -9.99
CA LYS A 61 2.35 -7.94 -10.80
C LYS A 61 0.87 -7.90 -11.22
N ASP A 62 0.34 -9.00 -11.76
CA ASP A 62 -1.03 -9.03 -12.28
C ASP A 62 -2.07 -8.83 -11.18
N THR A 63 -1.85 -9.44 -10.01
CA THR A 63 -2.66 -9.26 -8.81
C THR A 63 -2.68 -7.79 -8.37
N LEU A 64 -1.49 -7.17 -8.25
CA LEU A 64 -1.37 -5.76 -7.87
C LEU A 64 -2.01 -4.84 -8.91
N HIS A 65 -1.75 -5.05 -10.19
CA HIS A 65 -2.30 -4.26 -11.29
C HIS A 65 -3.83 -4.32 -11.31
N LEU A 66 -4.42 -5.51 -11.11
CA LEU A 66 -5.87 -5.69 -11.03
C LEU A 66 -6.46 -4.94 -9.84
N ILE A 67 -5.87 -5.09 -8.66
CA ILE A 67 -6.30 -4.41 -7.43
C ILE A 67 -6.23 -2.89 -7.60
N LEU A 68 -5.10 -2.36 -8.03
CA LEU A 68 -4.94 -0.91 -8.19
C LEU A 68 -5.87 -0.36 -9.27
N SER A 69 -6.10 -1.11 -10.35
CA SER A 69 -7.09 -0.75 -11.37
C SER A 69 -8.52 -0.69 -10.84
N ASN A 70 -8.82 -1.50 -9.82
CA ASN A 70 -10.14 -1.57 -9.21
C ASN A 70 -10.35 -0.47 -8.15
N TYR A 71 -9.32 -0.14 -7.37
CA TYR A 71 -9.44 0.81 -6.24
C TYR A 71 -9.00 2.24 -6.55
N ILE A 72 -8.21 2.47 -7.61
CA ILE A 72 -7.66 3.77 -7.95
C ILE A 72 -8.29 4.27 -9.25
N LYS A 73 -8.94 5.45 -9.18
CA LYS A 73 -9.54 6.09 -10.36
C LYS A 73 -8.48 6.43 -11.40
N GLU A 74 -8.85 6.31 -12.66
CA GLU A 74 -8.01 6.74 -13.79
C GLU A 74 -7.56 8.21 -13.66
N GLY A 75 -6.41 8.53 -14.25
CA GLY A 75 -5.81 9.87 -14.16
C GLY A 75 -5.02 10.15 -12.88
N SER A 76 -5.09 9.29 -11.86
CA SER A 76 -4.32 9.46 -10.62
C SER A 76 -2.80 9.47 -10.83
N GLU A 77 -2.07 10.05 -9.88
CA GLU A 77 -0.63 9.81 -9.69
C GLU A 77 -0.46 8.75 -8.60
N ILE A 78 0.18 7.62 -8.92
CA ILE A 78 0.47 6.54 -7.99
C ILE A 78 1.94 6.67 -7.55
N ARG A 79 2.19 6.63 -6.25
CA ARG A 79 3.54 6.62 -5.66
C ARG A 79 3.78 5.32 -4.91
N THR A 80 4.83 4.59 -5.28
CA THR A 80 5.22 3.32 -4.64
C THR A 80 6.70 3.31 -4.29
N ASP A 81 7.15 2.27 -3.60
CA ASP A 81 8.56 1.90 -3.59
C ASP A 81 9.00 1.36 -4.96
N CYS A 82 10.27 0.93 -5.07
CA CYS A 82 10.82 0.33 -6.29
C CYS A 82 10.56 -1.19 -6.43
N TRP A 83 9.49 -1.74 -5.85
CA TRP A 83 9.14 -3.15 -6.08
C TRP A 83 8.76 -3.39 -7.55
N LYS A 84 9.45 -4.35 -8.18
CA LYS A 84 9.14 -4.89 -9.52
C LYS A 84 7.66 -5.21 -9.82
N GLY A 85 6.80 -5.42 -8.81
CA GLY A 85 5.39 -5.75 -8.95
C GLY A 85 4.57 -4.55 -9.41
N TYR A 86 5.08 -3.33 -9.19
CA TYR A 86 4.49 -2.09 -9.67
C TYR A 86 4.98 -1.67 -11.06
N ASN A 87 5.90 -2.43 -11.66
CA ASN A 87 6.47 -2.05 -12.96
C ASN A 87 5.40 -2.09 -14.06
N GLY A 88 5.13 -0.92 -14.64
CA GLY A 88 4.23 -0.77 -15.78
C GLY A 88 2.83 -0.27 -15.42
N LEU A 89 2.60 0.22 -14.20
CA LEU A 89 1.33 0.85 -13.81
C LEU A 89 0.91 1.98 -14.78
N ALA A 90 1.86 2.82 -15.20
CA ALA A 90 1.60 3.89 -16.17
C ALA A 90 1.16 3.38 -17.56
N ARG A 91 1.35 2.09 -17.87
CA ARG A 91 1.02 1.47 -19.16
C ARG A 91 -0.28 0.67 -19.13
N ILE A 92 -1.01 0.66 -18.02
CA ILE A 92 -2.31 -0.03 -17.96
C ILE A 92 -3.30 0.69 -18.89
N PRO A 93 -3.90 0.01 -19.89
CA PRO A 93 -4.82 0.63 -20.84
C PRO A 93 -6.02 1.28 -20.15
N GLY A 94 -6.45 2.45 -20.65
CA GLY A 94 -7.59 3.21 -20.11
C GLY A 94 -7.31 3.96 -18.80
N LYS A 95 -6.32 3.55 -18.00
CA LYS A 95 -6.10 4.11 -16.66
C LYS A 95 -5.34 5.43 -16.63
N ARG A 96 -4.43 5.66 -17.58
CA ARG A 96 -3.69 6.93 -17.72
C ARG A 96 -3.00 7.37 -16.41
N TYR A 97 -2.52 6.42 -15.62
CA TYR A 97 -1.81 6.70 -14.37
C TYR A 97 -0.47 7.38 -14.65
N ARG A 98 -0.11 8.35 -13.80
CA ARG A 98 1.30 8.71 -13.62
C ARG A 98 1.86 7.82 -12.51
N HIS A 99 3.02 7.23 -12.72
CA HIS A 99 3.65 6.37 -11.70
C HIS A 99 5.03 6.92 -11.36
N GLU A 100 5.20 7.25 -10.08
CA GLU A 100 6.46 7.71 -9.51
C GLU A 100 6.91 6.71 -8.44
N THR A 101 8.22 6.53 -8.32
CA THR A 101 8.80 5.57 -7.37
C THR A 101 9.85 6.21 -6.49
N VAL A 102 9.96 5.76 -5.24
CA VAL A 102 11.06 6.11 -4.33
C VAL A 102 11.89 4.87 -4.00
N ASN A 103 13.22 5.02 -4.03
CA ASN A 103 14.13 3.95 -3.65
C ASN A 103 14.63 4.15 -2.21
N HIS A 104 13.94 3.51 -1.27
CA HIS A 104 14.27 3.57 0.17
C HIS A 104 15.64 3.02 0.56
N ALA A 105 16.31 2.27 -0.33
CA ALA A 105 17.69 1.85 -0.11
C ALA A 105 18.71 2.96 -0.40
N LYS A 106 18.31 4.01 -1.12
CA LYS A 106 19.17 5.13 -1.53
C LYS A 106 18.81 6.43 -0.84
N GLU A 107 17.51 6.71 -0.73
CA GLU A 107 17.00 8.00 -0.27
C GLU A 107 15.64 7.86 0.42
N PHE A 108 15.37 8.73 1.39
CA PHE A 108 14.07 8.81 2.07
C PHE A 108 13.00 9.54 1.25
N LYS A 109 13.44 10.38 0.32
CA LYS A 109 12.62 11.23 -0.55
C LYS A 109 13.45 11.57 -1.78
N THR A 110 12.87 11.46 -2.98
CA THR A 110 13.57 11.81 -4.22
C THR A 110 13.80 13.32 -4.32
N ALA A 111 14.72 13.76 -5.20
CA ALA A 111 14.91 15.19 -5.48
C ALA A 111 13.61 15.90 -5.94
N ALA A 112 12.74 15.18 -6.67
CA ALA A 112 11.41 15.65 -7.07
C ALA A 112 10.36 15.62 -5.95
N GLY A 113 10.75 15.13 -4.78
CA GLY A 113 9.94 15.09 -3.57
C GLY A 113 8.94 13.94 -3.46
N VAL A 114 9.20 12.84 -4.16
CA VAL A 114 8.42 11.60 -4.08
C VAL A 114 8.83 10.82 -2.83
N HIS A 115 7.84 10.35 -2.06
CA HIS A 115 8.00 9.49 -0.88
C HIS A 115 6.71 8.69 -0.64
N THR A 116 6.75 7.71 0.26
CA THR A 116 5.61 6.86 0.69
C THR A 116 5.33 6.93 2.20
N ASN A 117 5.79 8.01 2.85
CA ASN A 117 5.70 8.15 4.31
C ASN A 117 4.26 8.14 4.85
N THR A 118 3.28 8.58 4.06
CA THR A 118 1.88 8.65 4.48
C THR A 118 1.32 7.22 4.62
N ILE A 119 1.53 6.36 3.61
CA ILE A 119 1.06 4.98 3.67
C ILE A 119 1.80 4.16 4.74
N GLU A 120 3.10 4.41 4.93
CA GLU A 120 3.89 3.81 6.02
C GLU A 120 3.35 4.20 7.41
N GLY A 121 3.02 5.49 7.59
CA GLY A 121 2.37 5.99 8.80
C GLY A 121 1.00 5.34 9.02
N THR A 122 0.19 5.21 7.97
CA THR A 122 -1.10 4.52 8.01
C THR A 122 -0.95 3.06 8.43
N TRP A 123 0.06 2.33 7.94
CA TRP A 123 0.32 0.97 8.39
C TRP A 123 0.68 0.89 9.87
N ASN A 124 1.48 1.83 10.37
CA ASN A 124 1.81 1.88 11.79
C ASN A 124 0.56 2.09 12.65
N GLY A 125 -0.34 2.98 12.23
CA GLY A 125 -1.63 3.21 12.89
C GLY A 125 -2.54 1.97 12.87
N ILE A 126 -2.70 1.33 11.71
CA ILE A 126 -3.55 0.12 11.58
C ILE A 126 -2.95 -1.05 12.39
N LYS A 127 -1.63 -1.18 12.45
CA LYS A 127 -1.01 -2.26 13.23
C LYS A 127 -1.07 -2.02 14.74
N SER A 128 -1.09 -0.77 15.20
CA SER A 128 -1.13 -0.46 16.63
C SER A 128 -2.47 -0.81 17.27
N ILE A 129 -3.57 -0.73 16.51
CA ILE A 129 -4.92 -1.11 16.97
C ILE A 129 -5.13 -2.62 17.04
N ILE A 130 -4.34 -3.40 16.29
CA ILE A 130 -4.43 -4.86 16.33
C ILE A 130 -3.76 -5.32 17.61
N LYS A 131 -4.58 -5.73 18.58
CA LYS A 131 -4.10 -6.37 19.81
C LYS A 131 -3.13 -7.48 19.43
N ALA A 132 -1.95 -7.49 20.07
CA ALA A 132 -1.08 -8.64 20.01
C ALA A 132 -1.89 -9.85 20.49
N ARG A 133 -2.20 -10.80 19.59
CA ARG A 133 -2.91 -12.04 19.94
C ARG A 133 -2.25 -12.63 21.18
N HIS A 134 -3.06 -12.95 22.19
CA HIS A 134 -2.64 -13.52 23.47
C HIS A 134 -1.60 -14.62 23.22
N ARG A 135 -0.36 -14.38 23.66
CA ARG A 135 0.83 -15.23 23.45
C ARG A 135 0.84 -16.46 24.39
N ARG A 136 -0.32 -17.02 24.75
CA ARG A 136 -0.38 -18.22 25.57
C ARG A 136 -1.01 -19.32 24.73
N ALA A 137 -0.30 -20.44 24.60
CA ALA A 137 -0.89 -21.67 24.12
C ALA A 137 -2.11 -22.02 24.99
N PRO A 138 -3.14 -22.69 24.46
CA PRO A 138 -4.10 -23.37 25.32
C PRO A 138 -3.29 -24.30 26.25
N ILE A 139 -3.53 -24.21 27.55
CA ILE A 139 -3.06 -25.25 28.47
C ILE A 139 -3.76 -26.52 27.98
N MET A 140 -3.01 -27.47 27.43
CA MET A 140 -3.54 -28.81 27.16
C MET A 140 -3.97 -29.37 28.52
N LYS A 141 -5.27 -29.64 28.66
CA LYS A 141 -5.81 -30.45 29.75
C LYS A 141 -5.52 -31.91 29.48
#